data_AF-W5NIQ5-F1
#
_entry.id   AF-W5NIQ5-F1
#
_cell.length_a   1.000
_cell.length_b   1.000
_cell.length_c   1.000
_cell.angle_alpha   90.00
_cell.angle_beta   90.00
_cell.angle_gamma   90.00
#
_symmetry.space_group_name_H-M   'P 1'
#
loop_
_entity.id
_entity.type
_entity.pdbx_description
1 polymer ?
#
loop_
_entity_poly.entity_id
_entity_poly.type
_entity_poly.pdbx_seq_one_letter_code
_entity_poly.pdbx_strand_id
1 'polypeptide(L)'
;MRHAAKGSKSVETASLGFFKMCSHCERLSKKEMGVRIPRPLGHGPSRYIPEKEILEVGKVDARTRAIFEDAFAALGRLDNISLVMGFHPQYLESFLRTQHYLLQMDGPLSLHYRHYIGIMAAARHQCSHLVNLHVNDFLQVGGNPKWLKGLEEAPPKLQHLGELNKILAHRPWLITKAHIEQLLKAEEYSWSLAELIHAVVLLTHYHSLASFTFGCGINPEIHCEGGHTFRPPSVSSYCVCDIANGNGVLEEILGNHSVAEASCEVEALMEKMKQLQECRDEEEASQEEMATRFEREKTESMLVVSTAEEDETMTTRDVSRHFEDPSYGYKDFSRRGEHVPTFRAQDYSWEDHGYSLVNRLYPDVGQLLDEKFQIAYNLTYNTMAMHKDVDTSMLRRAIWNYIHCMFGIRYDDYDYGEINQLLDRSFKVYIKTVVCGPEKTTKRMYDSFWRQFQHSEKVHVNLLLMEARMQAELLYALRAITHYMT
;
A
#
# COMPACT_ATOMS: atom_id res chain seq x y z
N MET A 1 85.76 -25.65 -11.05
CA MET A 1 85.32 -26.07 -12.39
C MET A 1 83.93 -26.67 -12.28
N ARG A 2 83.10 -26.38 -13.28
CA ARG A 2 81.69 -26.76 -13.44
C ARG A 2 81.44 -28.24 -13.13
N HIS A 3 80.27 -28.55 -12.55
CA HIS A 3 79.26 -29.38 -13.21
C HIS A 3 77.89 -29.15 -12.58
N ALA A 4 76.87 -29.19 -13.44
CA ALA A 4 75.51 -28.72 -13.24
C ALA A 4 74.49 -29.88 -13.23
N ALA A 5 73.22 -29.50 -13.02
CA ALA A 5 71.96 -30.26 -13.10
C ALA A 5 71.52 -30.92 -11.77
N LYS A 6 70.26 -30.87 -11.33
CA LYS A 6 68.99 -30.62 -12.04
C LYS A 6 67.92 -30.22 -11.00
N GLY A 7 67.08 -29.25 -11.33
CA GLY A 7 65.95 -28.84 -10.49
C GLY A 7 64.81 -29.85 -10.49
N SER A 8 64.18 -30.00 -9.33
CA SER A 8 62.82 -30.54 -9.19
C SER A 8 62.02 -29.59 -8.32
N LYS A 9 60.82 -29.23 -8.80
CA LYS A 9 59.90 -28.25 -8.22
C LYS A 9 59.27 -28.82 -6.95
N SER A 10 59.26 -28.04 -5.86
CA SER A 10 58.36 -28.24 -4.72
C SER A 10 57.46 -27.01 -4.57
N VAL A 11 56.18 -27.29 -4.38
CA VAL A 11 55.04 -26.39 -4.26
C VAL A 11 55.20 -25.44 -3.07
N GLU A 12 55.15 -24.13 -3.30
CA GLU A 12 54.89 -23.13 -2.25
C GLU A 12 53.39 -22.86 -2.19
N THR A 13 52.73 -23.36 -1.15
CA THR A 13 51.42 -22.91 -0.71
C THR A 13 51.56 -21.52 -0.08
N ALA A 14 51.11 -20.48 -0.78
CA ALA A 14 50.99 -19.13 -0.25
C ALA A 14 49.96 -19.09 0.89
N SER A 15 50.38 -18.51 2.02
CA SER A 15 49.59 -18.31 3.22
C SER A 15 48.42 -17.35 2.98
N LEU A 16 47.24 -17.74 3.47
CA LEU A 16 46.06 -16.89 3.57
C LEU A 16 46.37 -15.64 4.40
N GLY A 17 46.19 -14.47 3.81
CA GLY A 17 46.27 -13.18 4.49
C GLY A 17 45.21 -13.05 5.57
N PHE A 18 45.65 -12.65 6.76
CA PHE A 18 44.84 -12.43 7.95
C PHE A 18 43.77 -11.35 7.75
N PHE A 19 42.53 -11.73 8.05
CA PHE A 19 41.37 -10.87 8.29
C PHE A 19 41.67 -9.79 9.35
N LYS A 20 41.29 -8.53 9.10
CA LYS A 20 41.27 -7.48 10.14
C LYS A 20 39.89 -6.84 10.25
N MET A 21 39.27 -7.00 11.41
CA MET A 21 38.11 -6.21 11.83
C MET A 21 38.54 -4.75 12.06
N CYS A 22 37.68 -3.80 11.70
CA CYS A 22 37.85 -2.39 12.07
C CYS A 22 37.77 -2.23 13.60
N SER A 23 38.56 -1.30 14.15
CA SER A 23 38.63 -1.00 15.59
C SER A 23 37.28 -0.62 16.22
N HIS A 24 36.33 -0.13 15.41
CA HIS A 24 34.95 0.13 15.83
C HIS A 24 34.16 -1.17 16.06
N CYS A 25 34.28 -2.14 15.15
CA CYS A 25 33.64 -3.46 15.27
C CYS A 25 34.30 -4.31 16.37
N GLU A 26 35.61 -4.16 16.56
CA GLU A 26 36.34 -4.82 17.65
C GLU A 26 35.90 -4.33 19.04
N ARG A 27 35.49 -3.05 19.15
CA ARG A 27 34.94 -2.48 20.40
C ARG A 27 33.51 -2.95 20.67
N LEU A 28 32.67 -3.09 19.64
CA LEU A 28 31.31 -3.63 19.78
C LEU A 28 31.30 -5.12 20.14
N SER A 29 32.30 -5.89 19.69
CA SER A 29 32.44 -7.31 20.04
C SER A 29 32.92 -7.55 21.48
N LYS A 30 33.59 -6.58 22.12
CA LYS A 30 34.26 -6.79 23.44
C LYS A 30 33.41 -6.41 24.66
N LYS A 31 32.10 -6.15 24.50
CA LYS A 31 31.18 -5.91 25.62
C LYS A 31 29.86 -6.67 25.44
N GLU A 32 29.92 -8.00 25.34
CA GLU A 32 28.72 -8.81 25.55
C GLU A 32 28.52 -9.06 27.05
N MET A 33 27.76 -8.17 27.70
CA MET A 33 27.16 -8.43 29.00
C MET A 33 26.01 -9.45 28.86
N GLY A 34 26.16 -10.59 28.17
CA GLY A 34 25.14 -11.65 28.07
C GLY A 34 23.73 -11.25 27.54
N VAL A 35 23.49 -9.98 27.23
CA VAL A 35 22.20 -9.42 26.80
C VAL A 35 22.17 -9.41 25.28
N ARG A 36 21.19 -10.12 24.71
CA ARG A 36 20.96 -10.12 23.26
C ARG A 36 20.29 -8.81 22.86
N ILE A 37 21.03 -7.95 22.16
CA ILE A 37 20.49 -6.68 21.65
C ILE A 37 19.71 -6.96 20.37
N PRO A 38 18.41 -6.58 20.27
CA PRO A 38 17.64 -6.70 19.04
C PRO A 38 18.22 -5.76 17.97
N ARG A 39 18.43 -6.28 16.77
CA ARG A 39 18.96 -5.53 15.63
C ARG A 39 17.88 -5.41 14.56
N PRO A 40 17.62 -4.24 13.96
CA PRO A 40 16.66 -4.10 12.87
C PRO A 40 16.94 -5.07 11.72
N LEU A 41 15.89 -5.68 11.16
CA LEU A 41 15.98 -6.52 9.96
C LEU A 41 15.95 -5.72 8.66
N GLY A 42 15.42 -4.50 8.68
CA GLY A 42 15.39 -3.55 7.57
C GLY A 42 16.13 -2.25 7.89
N HIS A 43 16.54 -1.54 6.84
CA HIS A 43 17.10 -0.19 6.95
C HIS A 43 15.98 0.83 6.69
N GLY A 44 15.77 1.76 7.62
CA GLY A 44 14.75 2.80 7.50
C GLY A 44 13.29 2.29 7.49
N PRO A 45 12.32 3.19 7.24
CA PRO A 45 10.89 2.87 7.27
C PRO A 45 10.38 2.12 6.02
N SER A 46 11.14 2.09 4.92
CA SER A 46 10.78 1.41 3.67
C SER A 46 11.96 0.60 3.12
N ARG A 47 11.68 -0.61 2.60
CA ARG A 47 12.66 -1.43 1.85
C ARG A 47 12.80 -1.05 0.37
N TYR A 48 11.96 -0.13 -0.11
CA TYR A 48 11.97 0.33 -1.51
C TYR A 48 12.70 1.67 -1.68
N ILE A 49 12.62 2.53 -0.67
CA ILE A 49 13.21 3.87 -0.70
C ILE A 49 14.58 3.84 0.00
N PRO A 50 15.66 4.33 -0.63
CA PRO A 50 16.97 4.45 -0.01
C PRO A 50 16.92 5.30 1.27
N GLU A 51 17.62 4.88 2.33
CA GLU A 51 17.61 5.57 3.64
C GLU A 51 18.01 7.04 3.56
N LYS A 52 18.93 7.39 2.67
CA LYS A 52 19.36 8.78 2.42
C LYS A 52 18.27 9.68 1.82
N GLU A 53 17.23 9.08 1.22
CA GLU A 53 16.11 9.78 0.58
C GLU A 53 14.85 9.76 1.47
N ILE A 54 14.89 9.03 2.58
CA ILE A 54 13.87 9.09 3.63
C ILE A 54 13.96 10.42 4.36
N LEU A 55 12.81 10.95 4.76
CA LEU A 55 12.72 12.18 5.53
C LEU A 55 13.47 12.08 6.86
N GLU A 56 14.40 13.01 7.06
CA GLU A 56 15.04 13.21 8.35
C GLU A 56 14.14 14.07 9.24
N VAL A 57 13.51 13.49 10.27
CA VAL A 57 12.58 14.17 11.20
C VAL A 57 13.17 15.46 11.80
N GLY A 58 14.50 15.53 11.99
CA GLY A 58 15.16 16.75 12.46
C GLY A 58 15.18 17.91 11.45
N LYS A 59 15.18 17.60 10.15
CA LYS A 59 15.38 18.56 9.04
C LYS A 59 14.09 18.95 8.31
N VAL A 60 12.96 18.34 8.63
CA VAL A 60 11.66 18.74 8.06
C VAL A 60 11.25 20.15 8.50
N ASP A 61 10.33 20.75 7.76
CA ASP A 61 9.78 22.07 8.09
C ASP A 61 8.98 22.03 9.41
N ALA A 62 8.68 23.21 9.96
CA ALA A 62 8.03 23.33 11.26
C ALA A 62 6.63 22.70 11.30
N ARG A 63 5.86 22.73 10.20
CA ARG A 63 4.51 22.14 10.15
C ARG A 63 4.60 20.62 10.19
N THR A 64 5.46 20.04 9.36
CA THR A 64 5.67 18.59 9.33
C THR A 64 6.20 18.07 10.67
N ARG A 65 7.10 18.82 11.31
CA ARG A 65 7.60 18.47 12.65
C ARG A 65 6.48 18.45 13.69
N ALA A 66 5.60 19.46 13.69
CA ALA A 66 4.46 19.52 14.61
C ALA A 66 3.53 18.31 14.43
N ILE A 67 3.23 17.91 13.18
CA ILE A 67 2.42 16.73 12.90
C ILE A 67 3.06 15.45 13.49
N PHE A 68 4.38 15.30 13.37
CA PHE A 68 5.09 14.16 13.96
C PHE A 68 5.13 14.20 15.49
N GLU A 69 5.28 15.39 16.09
CA GLU A 69 5.24 15.58 17.54
C GLU A 69 3.87 15.21 18.11
N ASP A 70 2.79 15.66 17.45
CA ASP A 70 1.41 15.34 17.83
C ASP A 70 1.11 13.84 17.67
N ALA A 71 1.55 13.23 16.56
CA ALA A 71 1.41 11.80 16.34
C ALA A 71 2.13 10.98 17.43
N PHE A 72 3.36 11.38 17.76
CA PHE A 72 4.13 10.74 18.82
C PHE A 72 3.49 10.93 20.20
N ALA A 73 2.96 12.12 20.49
CA ALA A 73 2.26 12.39 21.75
C ALA A 73 0.99 11.56 21.91
N ALA A 74 0.24 11.36 20.82
CA ALA A 74 -1.00 10.60 20.83
C ALA A 74 -0.78 9.08 20.88
N LEU A 75 0.18 8.55 20.10
CA LEU A 75 0.37 7.10 19.92
C LEU A 75 1.53 6.53 20.75
N GLY A 76 2.33 7.39 21.39
CA GLY A 76 3.54 7.01 22.11
C GLY A 76 4.69 6.51 21.21
N ARG A 77 4.48 6.53 19.88
CA ARG A 77 5.44 6.12 18.85
C ARG A 77 5.13 6.81 17.53
N LEU A 78 6.16 6.96 16.70
CA LEU A 78 6.03 7.36 15.31
C LEU A 78 6.34 6.13 14.46
N ASP A 79 5.32 5.60 13.79
CA ASP A 79 5.44 4.38 12.99
C ASP A 79 6.01 4.62 11.59
N ASN A 80 6.49 3.55 10.96
CA ASN A 80 7.09 3.59 9.63
C ASN A 80 6.10 4.03 8.55
N ILE A 81 4.80 3.77 8.73
CA ILE A 81 3.74 4.26 7.84
C ILE A 81 3.69 5.78 7.88
N SER A 82 3.63 6.38 9.07
CA SER A 82 3.59 7.83 9.27
C SER A 82 4.86 8.51 8.75
N LEU A 83 6.02 7.89 8.94
CA LEU A 83 7.29 8.39 8.40
C LEU A 83 7.28 8.46 6.87
N VAL A 84 6.76 7.44 6.19
CA VAL A 84 6.66 7.45 4.72
C VAL A 84 5.54 8.36 4.24
N MET A 85 4.37 8.39 4.89
CA MET A 85 3.32 9.36 4.56
C MET A 85 3.77 10.81 4.80
N GLY A 86 4.80 11.02 5.63
CA GLY A 86 5.44 12.32 5.86
C GLY A 86 5.96 13.04 4.62
N PHE A 87 6.17 12.33 3.48
CA PHE A 87 6.46 13.00 2.20
C PHE A 87 5.34 13.95 1.78
N HIS A 88 4.13 13.73 2.30
CA HIS A 88 2.93 14.50 2.01
C HIS A 88 2.23 14.93 3.31
N PRO A 89 2.74 15.96 4.02
CA PRO A 89 2.27 16.34 5.35
C PRO A 89 0.78 16.67 5.43
N GLN A 90 0.24 17.33 4.39
CA GLN A 90 -1.20 17.65 4.31
C GLN A 90 -2.07 16.38 4.30
N TYR A 91 -1.62 15.33 3.61
CA TYR A 91 -2.31 14.05 3.61
C TYR A 91 -2.12 13.32 4.95
N LEU A 92 -0.89 13.27 5.48
CA LEU A 92 -0.56 12.64 6.75
C LEU A 92 -1.43 13.19 7.90
N GLU A 93 -1.60 14.51 7.97
CA GLU A 93 -2.44 15.16 8.99
C GLU A 93 -3.89 14.66 8.93
N SER A 94 -4.49 14.62 7.73
CA SER A 94 -5.85 14.11 7.55
C SER A 94 -5.97 12.61 7.86
N PHE A 95 -4.97 11.82 7.46
CA PHE A 95 -4.88 10.39 7.75
C PHE A 95 -4.84 10.11 9.25
N LEU A 96 -3.94 10.77 9.99
CA LEU A 96 -3.79 10.58 11.43
C LEU A 96 -5.06 10.97 12.20
N ARG A 97 -5.69 12.09 11.82
CA ARG A 97 -6.97 12.52 12.40
C ARG A 97 -8.08 11.50 12.16
N THR A 98 -8.16 10.95 10.95
CA THR A 98 -9.12 9.88 10.60
C THR A 98 -8.85 8.63 11.42
N GLN A 99 -7.60 8.19 11.51
CA GLN A 99 -7.20 6.99 12.27
C GLN A 99 -7.48 7.15 13.77
N HIS A 100 -7.18 8.32 14.33
CA HIS A 100 -7.50 8.63 15.73
C HIS A 100 -9.01 8.54 15.99
N TYR A 101 -9.84 9.11 15.12
CA TYR A 101 -11.28 9.02 15.25
C TYR A 101 -11.77 7.57 15.19
N LEU A 102 -11.33 6.80 14.19
CA LEU A 102 -11.75 5.42 14.02
C LEU A 102 -11.33 4.51 15.17
N LEU A 103 -10.14 4.69 15.74
CA LEU A 103 -9.59 3.73 16.71
C LEU A 103 -9.63 4.19 18.16
N GLN A 104 -9.75 5.48 18.47
CA GLN A 104 -9.59 6.01 19.83
C GLN A 104 -10.82 6.75 20.34
N MET A 105 -11.55 7.45 19.46
CA MET A 105 -12.73 8.22 19.86
C MET A 105 -13.95 7.34 20.16
N ASP A 106 -14.89 7.87 20.93
CA ASP A 106 -16.17 7.19 21.17
C ASP A 106 -16.90 6.93 19.85
N GLY A 107 -17.53 5.77 19.74
CA GLY A 107 -18.18 5.35 18.50
C GLY A 107 -19.02 4.08 18.69
N PRO A 108 -19.74 3.64 17.63
CA PRO A 108 -20.69 2.53 17.72
C PRO A 108 -20.10 1.19 18.19
N LEU A 109 -18.80 0.97 17.95
CA LEU A 109 -18.10 -0.27 18.27
C LEU A 109 -17.15 -0.06 19.45
N SER A 110 -16.97 -1.08 20.27
CA SER A 110 -15.95 -1.10 21.33
C SER A 110 -14.54 -1.20 20.73
N LEU A 111 -13.53 -0.66 21.43
CA LEU A 111 -12.14 -0.61 20.94
C LEU A 111 -11.60 -1.98 20.51
N HIS A 112 -11.86 -3.03 21.30
CA HIS A 112 -11.42 -4.39 20.96
C HIS A 112 -12.13 -4.96 19.73
N TYR A 113 -13.39 -4.61 19.46
CA TYR A 113 -14.05 -4.96 18.19
C TYR A 113 -13.36 -4.25 17.02
N ARG A 114 -13.03 -2.96 17.16
CA ARG A 114 -12.41 -2.17 16.09
C ARG A 114 -11.05 -2.73 15.69
N HIS A 115 -10.19 -3.03 16.67
CA HIS A 115 -8.89 -3.65 16.39
C HIS A 115 -9.02 -5.06 15.81
N TYR A 116 -9.98 -5.86 16.28
CA TYR A 116 -10.20 -7.19 15.69
C TYR A 116 -10.71 -7.12 14.25
N ILE A 117 -11.57 -6.15 13.92
CA ILE A 117 -11.97 -5.88 12.54
C ILE A 117 -10.76 -5.46 11.70
N GLY A 118 -9.86 -4.65 12.24
CA GLY A 118 -8.58 -4.31 11.61
C GLY A 118 -7.71 -5.54 11.31
N ILE A 119 -7.62 -6.50 12.25
CA ILE A 119 -6.95 -7.80 12.04
C ILE A 119 -7.61 -8.56 10.88
N MET A 120 -8.94 -8.69 10.90
CA MET A 120 -9.70 -9.40 9.88
C MET A 120 -9.50 -8.80 8.48
N ALA A 121 -9.47 -7.47 8.37
CA ALA A 121 -9.27 -6.75 7.13
C ALA A 121 -7.84 -6.92 6.60
N ALA A 122 -6.83 -6.65 7.43
CA ALA A 122 -5.42 -6.78 7.06
C ALA A 122 -5.03 -8.21 6.66
N ALA A 123 -5.63 -9.22 7.32
CA ALA A 123 -5.41 -10.63 7.00
C ALA A 123 -5.90 -11.00 5.60
N ARG A 124 -6.88 -10.28 5.01
CA ARG A 124 -7.34 -10.56 3.62
C ARG A 124 -6.23 -10.43 2.57
N HIS A 125 -5.16 -9.72 2.91
CA HIS A 125 -3.99 -9.48 2.07
C HIS A 125 -2.68 -9.98 2.69
N GLN A 126 -2.73 -10.90 3.65
CA GLN A 126 -1.52 -11.42 4.33
C GLN A 126 -0.62 -10.29 4.87
N CYS A 127 -1.21 -9.17 5.29
CA CYS A 127 -0.45 -8.01 5.73
C CYS A 127 -0.02 -8.17 7.19
N SER A 128 1.00 -8.99 7.42
CA SER A 128 1.50 -9.33 8.77
C SER A 128 1.87 -8.09 9.59
N HIS A 129 2.37 -7.03 8.95
CA HIS A 129 2.65 -5.75 9.60
C HIS A 129 1.41 -5.16 10.28
N LEU A 130 0.30 -5.00 9.54
CA LEU A 130 -0.94 -4.43 10.06
C LEU A 130 -1.68 -5.40 10.99
N VAL A 131 -1.62 -6.72 10.71
CA VAL A 131 -2.15 -7.74 11.62
C VAL A 131 -1.48 -7.63 12.99
N ASN A 132 -0.14 -7.60 13.04
CA ASN A 132 0.60 -7.52 14.30
C ASN A 132 0.38 -6.18 15.01
N LEU A 133 0.23 -5.09 14.26
CA LEU A 133 -0.15 -3.78 14.81
C LEU A 133 -1.43 -3.91 15.65
N HIS A 134 -2.49 -4.47 15.06
CA HIS A 134 -3.76 -4.60 15.72
C HIS A 134 -3.85 -5.71 16.75
N VAL A 135 -3.06 -6.79 16.62
CA VAL A 135 -2.96 -7.81 17.68
C VAL A 135 -2.45 -7.18 18.98
N ASN A 136 -1.41 -6.34 18.88
CA ASN A 136 -0.86 -5.65 20.04
C ASN A 136 -1.89 -4.69 20.66
N ASP A 137 -2.50 -3.84 19.84
CA ASP A 137 -3.47 -2.85 20.31
C ASP A 137 -4.74 -3.53 20.87
N PHE A 138 -5.23 -4.59 20.21
CA PHE A 138 -6.35 -5.41 20.68
C PHE A 138 -6.12 -5.96 22.08
N LEU A 139 -4.93 -6.50 22.36
CA LEU A 139 -4.57 -7.01 23.67
C LEU A 139 -4.45 -5.89 24.71
N GLN A 140 -3.88 -4.73 24.32
CA GLN A 140 -3.75 -3.58 25.21
C GLN A 140 -5.10 -3.02 25.67
N VAL A 141 -6.11 -3.00 24.79
CA VAL A 141 -7.48 -2.56 25.14
C VAL A 141 -8.32 -3.64 25.82
N GLY A 142 -7.71 -4.76 26.24
CA GLY A 142 -8.38 -5.85 26.98
C GLY A 142 -9.14 -6.85 26.12
N GLY A 143 -8.81 -6.96 24.83
CA GLY A 143 -9.38 -7.96 23.93
C GLY A 143 -9.08 -9.39 24.38
N ASN A 144 -10.04 -10.30 24.16
CA ASN A 144 -9.91 -11.69 24.58
C ASN A 144 -8.89 -12.45 23.70
N PRO A 145 -7.77 -12.94 24.26
CA PRO A 145 -6.72 -13.61 23.47
C PRO A 145 -7.21 -14.87 22.74
N LYS A 146 -8.33 -15.47 23.15
CA LYS A 146 -8.90 -16.64 22.46
C LYS A 146 -9.30 -16.32 21.02
N TRP A 147 -9.78 -15.10 20.75
CA TRP A 147 -10.18 -14.68 19.41
C TRP A 147 -9.00 -14.68 18.42
N LEU A 148 -7.78 -14.56 18.94
CA LEU A 148 -6.56 -14.52 18.12
C LEU A 148 -6.18 -15.90 17.52
N LYS A 149 -6.88 -16.96 17.91
CA LYS A 149 -6.70 -18.31 17.33
C LYS A 149 -7.37 -18.49 15.98
N GLY A 150 -8.23 -17.55 15.58
CA GLY A 150 -8.94 -17.54 14.30
C GLY A 150 -10.35 -16.99 14.43
N LEU A 151 -10.99 -16.74 13.28
CA LEU A 151 -12.33 -16.15 13.22
C LEU A 151 -13.39 -17.02 13.92
N GLU A 152 -13.24 -18.35 13.87
CA GLU A 152 -14.14 -19.31 14.53
C GLU A 152 -14.22 -19.15 16.06
N GLU A 153 -13.18 -18.56 16.66
CA GLU A 153 -13.08 -18.34 18.11
C GLU A 153 -13.56 -16.94 18.54
N ALA A 154 -13.93 -16.07 17.59
CA ALA A 154 -14.53 -14.77 17.85
C ALA A 154 -16.04 -14.86 18.09
N PRO A 155 -16.70 -13.82 18.60
CA PRO A 155 -18.15 -13.79 18.78
C PRO A 155 -18.88 -13.97 17.43
N PRO A 156 -20.04 -14.65 17.39
CA PRO A 156 -20.80 -14.88 16.16
C PRO A 156 -21.09 -13.60 15.36
N LYS A 157 -21.28 -12.47 16.06
CA LYS A 157 -21.44 -11.15 15.43
C LYS A 157 -20.28 -10.79 14.48
N LEU A 158 -19.03 -11.04 14.89
CA LEU A 158 -17.83 -10.81 14.08
C LEU A 158 -17.63 -11.90 13.02
N GLN A 159 -18.01 -13.15 13.32
CA GLN A 159 -17.95 -14.24 12.34
C GLN A 159 -18.81 -13.94 11.11
N HIS A 160 -20.04 -13.47 11.32
CA HIS A 160 -20.95 -13.11 10.22
C HIS A 160 -20.41 -11.95 9.37
N LEU A 161 -19.64 -11.02 9.95
CA LEU A 161 -18.98 -9.94 9.21
C LEU A 161 -17.89 -10.47 8.26
N GLY A 162 -17.35 -11.65 8.53
CA GLY A 162 -16.29 -12.29 7.73
C GLY A 162 -16.65 -12.44 6.24
N GLU A 163 -17.91 -12.75 5.93
CA GLU A 163 -18.34 -12.88 4.53
C GLU A 163 -18.31 -11.53 3.80
N LEU A 164 -18.83 -10.47 4.43
CA LEU A 164 -18.80 -9.13 3.87
C LEU A 164 -17.36 -8.63 3.70
N ASN A 165 -16.50 -8.84 4.70
CA ASN A 165 -15.06 -8.52 4.66
C ASN A 165 -14.39 -9.15 3.43
N LYS A 166 -14.58 -10.46 3.26
CA LYS A 166 -14.03 -11.24 2.14
C LYS A 166 -14.48 -10.68 0.78
N ILE A 167 -15.76 -10.34 0.63
CA ILE A 167 -16.29 -9.78 -0.62
C ILE A 167 -15.74 -8.36 -0.85
N LEU A 168 -15.75 -7.51 0.17
CA LEU A 168 -15.22 -6.13 0.10
C LEU A 168 -13.78 -6.08 -0.39
N ALA A 169 -12.89 -6.88 0.22
CA ALA A 169 -11.46 -6.83 -0.06
C ALA A 169 -11.09 -7.23 -1.50
N HIS A 170 -11.92 -8.03 -2.17
CA HIS A 170 -11.50 -8.73 -3.39
C HIS A 170 -12.46 -8.52 -4.56
N ARG A 171 -13.78 -8.44 -4.31
CA ARG A 171 -14.83 -8.37 -5.34
C ARG A 171 -16.03 -7.55 -4.85
N PRO A 172 -15.85 -6.25 -4.54
CA PRO A 172 -16.88 -5.44 -3.88
C PRO A 172 -18.17 -5.29 -4.72
N TRP A 173 -18.10 -5.44 -6.05
CA TRP A 173 -19.28 -5.44 -6.94
C TRP A 173 -20.26 -6.62 -6.71
N LEU A 174 -19.85 -7.66 -5.97
CA LEU A 174 -20.72 -8.78 -5.60
C LEU A 174 -21.55 -8.50 -4.33
N ILE A 175 -21.36 -7.35 -3.68
CA ILE A 175 -22.16 -7.00 -2.50
C ILE A 175 -23.60 -6.73 -2.95
N THR A 176 -24.55 -7.35 -2.25
CA THR A 176 -25.98 -7.24 -2.54
C THR A 176 -26.72 -6.88 -1.25
N LYS A 177 -27.98 -6.46 -1.38
CA LYS A 177 -28.85 -6.22 -0.21
C LYS A 177 -28.95 -7.44 0.72
N ALA A 178 -28.86 -8.66 0.19
CA ALA A 178 -28.98 -9.89 0.98
C ALA A 178 -27.83 -10.02 1.99
N HIS A 179 -26.60 -9.62 1.61
CA HIS A 179 -25.47 -9.59 2.53
C HIS A 179 -25.70 -8.60 3.68
N ILE A 180 -26.34 -7.46 3.40
CA ILE A 180 -26.71 -6.46 4.42
C ILE A 180 -27.83 -6.98 5.32
N GLU A 181 -28.86 -7.61 4.73
CA GLU A 181 -29.99 -8.22 5.47
C GLU A 181 -29.52 -9.26 6.48
N GLN A 182 -28.58 -10.13 6.09
CA GLN A 182 -28.03 -11.17 6.96
C GLN A 182 -27.36 -10.60 8.22
N LEU A 183 -26.69 -9.45 8.10
CA LEU A 183 -26.02 -8.79 9.23
C LEU A 183 -27.01 -8.07 10.16
N LEU A 184 -28.04 -7.44 9.60
CA LEU A 184 -29.00 -6.62 10.36
C LEU A 184 -30.16 -7.43 10.95
N LYS A 185 -30.50 -8.59 10.39
CA LYS A 185 -31.60 -9.47 10.85
C LYS A 185 -31.15 -10.68 11.67
N ALA A 186 -29.86 -10.76 12.05
CA ALA A 186 -29.38 -11.81 12.93
C ALA A 186 -29.96 -11.62 14.35
N GLU A 187 -30.87 -12.49 14.79
CA GLU A 187 -31.66 -12.31 16.03
C GLU A 187 -30.82 -11.88 17.24
N GLU A 188 -29.95 -12.77 17.74
CA GLU A 188 -29.16 -12.55 18.96
C GLU A 188 -27.92 -11.67 18.73
N TYR A 189 -27.41 -11.62 17.50
CA TYR A 189 -26.11 -11.01 17.15
C TYR A 189 -26.23 -9.95 16.04
N SER A 190 -27.34 -9.22 16.01
CA SER A 190 -27.63 -8.22 14.99
C SER A 190 -26.64 -7.06 15.04
N TRP A 191 -26.26 -6.61 13.85
CA TRP A 191 -25.60 -5.33 13.66
C TRP A 191 -26.66 -4.23 13.61
N SER A 192 -26.38 -3.09 14.26
CA SER A 192 -27.08 -1.85 13.93
C SER A 192 -26.47 -1.23 12.66
N LEU A 193 -27.22 -0.33 12.01
CA LEU A 193 -26.70 0.40 10.84
C LEU A 193 -25.45 1.23 11.18
N ALA A 194 -25.40 1.85 12.36
CA ALA A 194 -24.25 2.64 12.81
C ALA A 194 -23.00 1.76 13.03
N GLU A 195 -23.16 0.60 13.69
CA GLU A 195 -22.09 -0.38 13.85
C GLU A 195 -21.60 -0.94 12.50
N LEU A 196 -22.54 -1.23 11.59
CA LEU A 196 -22.20 -1.76 10.27
C LEU A 196 -21.43 -0.74 9.43
N ILE A 197 -21.84 0.53 9.43
CA ILE A 197 -21.10 1.60 8.74
C ILE A 197 -19.70 1.74 9.33
N HIS A 198 -19.56 1.76 10.65
CA HIS A 198 -18.26 1.81 11.29
C HIS A 198 -17.38 0.60 10.89
N ALA A 199 -17.94 -0.61 10.92
CA ALA A 199 -17.23 -1.81 10.50
C ALA A 199 -16.79 -1.74 9.02
N VAL A 200 -17.67 -1.31 8.12
CA VAL A 200 -17.37 -1.15 6.69
C VAL A 200 -16.25 -0.13 6.47
N VAL A 201 -16.25 0.99 7.19
CA VAL A 201 -15.18 1.99 7.12
C VAL A 201 -13.85 1.41 7.62
N LEU A 202 -13.85 0.66 8.73
CA LEU A 202 -12.64 0.00 9.25
C LEU A 202 -12.10 -1.05 8.26
N LEU A 203 -12.97 -1.91 7.71
CA LEU A 203 -12.60 -2.92 6.75
C LEU A 203 -11.93 -2.30 5.52
N THR A 204 -12.61 -1.36 4.87
CA THR A 204 -12.10 -0.70 3.66
C THR A 204 -10.83 0.10 3.93
N HIS A 205 -10.73 0.77 5.09
CA HIS A 205 -9.53 1.48 5.51
C HIS A 205 -8.30 0.57 5.62
N TYR A 206 -8.45 -0.63 6.20
CA TYR A 206 -7.31 -1.55 6.36
C TYR A 206 -7.02 -2.41 5.13
N HIS A 207 -7.99 -2.63 4.23
CA HIS A 207 -7.72 -3.14 2.89
C HIS A 207 -6.86 -2.16 2.08
N SER A 208 -7.25 -0.89 2.09
CA SER A 208 -6.51 0.15 1.39
C SER A 208 -5.15 0.42 2.02
N LEU A 209 -5.06 0.43 3.36
CA LEU A 209 -3.78 0.61 4.06
C LEU A 209 -2.82 -0.55 3.78
N ALA A 210 -3.31 -1.79 3.65
CA ALA A 210 -2.48 -2.91 3.21
C ALA A 210 -1.88 -2.65 1.81
N SER A 211 -2.66 -2.04 0.91
CA SER A 211 -2.18 -1.62 -0.42
C SER A 211 -1.02 -0.63 -0.28
N PHE A 212 -1.15 0.38 0.57
CA PHE A 212 -0.07 1.33 0.85
C PHE A 212 1.16 0.66 1.50
N THR A 213 0.95 -0.22 2.49
CA THR A 213 2.03 -0.93 3.20
C THR A 213 2.89 -1.73 2.24
N PHE A 214 2.28 -2.52 1.34
CA PHE A 214 3.01 -3.28 0.34
C PHE A 214 3.55 -2.41 -0.79
N GLY A 215 2.76 -1.46 -1.29
CA GLY A 215 3.12 -0.56 -2.39
C GLY A 215 4.35 0.31 -2.09
N CYS A 216 4.46 0.81 -0.85
CA CYS A 216 5.60 1.56 -0.35
C CYS A 216 6.68 0.69 0.30
N GLY A 217 6.48 -0.63 0.38
CA GLY A 217 7.44 -1.56 0.95
C GLY A 217 7.78 -1.27 2.42
N ILE A 218 6.78 -0.93 3.24
CA ILE A 218 6.98 -0.55 4.64
C ILE A 218 7.65 -1.68 5.42
N ASN A 219 8.68 -1.33 6.20
CA ASN A 219 9.35 -2.27 7.09
C ASN A 219 8.55 -2.48 8.39
N PRO A 220 8.51 -3.70 8.95
CA PRO A 220 7.97 -3.91 10.29
C PRO A 220 8.73 -3.12 11.35
N GLU A 221 8.03 -2.68 12.39
CA GLU A 221 8.66 -2.00 13.51
C GLU A 221 9.65 -2.92 14.23
N ILE A 222 10.73 -2.36 14.79
CA ILE A 222 11.77 -3.15 15.46
C ILE A 222 11.21 -4.06 16.58
N HIS A 223 10.13 -3.63 17.24
CA HIS A 223 9.50 -4.39 18.33
C HIS A 223 8.49 -5.43 17.84
N CYS A 224 8.14 -5.44 16.55
CA CYS A 224 7.25 -6.42 15.94
C CYS A 224 8.03 -7.66 15.46
N GLU A 225 7.31 -8.77 15.31
CA GLU A 225 7.84 -9.95 14.61
C GLU A 225 8.26 -9.58 13.18
N GLY A 226 9.43 -10.08 12.75
CA GLY A 226 10.02 -9.73 11.46
C GLY A 226 10.69 -8.36 11.40
N GLY A 227 10.64 -7.55 12.48
CA GLY A 227 11.32 -6.27 12.57
C GLY A 227 12.74 -6.34 13.14
N HIS A 228 13.09 -7.41 13.85
CA HIS A 228 14.41 -7.58 14.46
C HIS A 228 14.99 -8.98 14.39
N THR A 229 16.32 -9.06 14.52
CA THR A 229 17.08 -10.29 14.70
C THR A 229 18.01 -10.16 15.91
N PHE A 230 18.15 -11.26 16.65
CA PHE A 230 19.17 -11.39 17.68
C PHE A 230 20.45 -12.06 17.16
N ARG A 231 20.49 -12.42 15.86
CA ARG A 231 21.67 -13.03 15.25
C ARG A 231 22.76 -11.97 15.07
N PRO A 232 24.03 -12.28 15.37
CA PRO A 232 25.15 -11.43 14.98
C PRO A 232 25.16 -11.25 13.46
N PRO A 233 25.74 -10.16 12.93
CA PRO A 233 25.92 -9.99 11.50
C PRO A 233 26.76 -11.17 11.01
N SER A 234 26.24 -11.96 10.07
CA SER A 234 27.07 -12.90 9.35
C SER A 234 28.15 -12.09 8.63
N VAL A 235 29.41 -12.54 8.73
CA VAL A 235 30.56 -12.02 7.96
C VAL A 235 30.32 -12.28 6.46
N SER A 236 29.47 -11.44 5.87
CA SER A 236 29.54 -11.09 4.45
C SER A 236 30.80 -10.23 4.27
N SER A 237 31.44 -10.32 3.11
CA SER A 237 32.76 -9.76 2.78
C SER A 237 32.88 -8.23 2.84
N TYR A 238 31.92 -7.54 3.45
CA TYR A 238 31.86 -6.08 3.53
C TYR A 238 31.64 -5.66 4.98
N CYS A 239 32.54 -4.82 5.51
CA CYS A 239 32.34 -4.18 6.80
C CYS A 239 31.18 -3.19 6.70
N VAL A 240 30.33 -3.13 7.74
CA VAL A 240 29.32 -2.06 7.94
C VAL A 240 29.95 -0.65 7.93
N CYS A 241 31.26 -0.56 8.14
CA CYS A 241 32.04 0.66 8.08
C CYS A 241 32.50 1.07 6.66
N ASP A 242 32.51 0.15 5.69
CA ASP A 242 32.93 0.46 4.30
C ASP A 242 31.80 1.13 3.50
N ILE A 243 30.54 0.99 3.93
CA ILE A 243 29.36 1.59 3.27
C ILE A 243 29.21 3.07 3.66
N ALA A 244 29.72 3.48 4.83
CA ALA A 244 29.68 4.87 5.28
C ALA A 244 30.66 5.79 4.52
N ASN A 245 31.58 5.22 3.72
CA ASN A 245 32.64 5.97 3.03
C ASN A 245 32.66 5.77 1.50
N GLY A 246 31.54 5.39 0.89
CA GLY A 246 31.25 5.71 -0.53
C GLY A 246 32.29 5.27 -1.57
N ASN A 247 32.90 4.08 -1.44
CA ASN A 247 33.73 3.52 -2.51
C ASN A 247 33.17 2.19 -3.03
N GLY A 248 31.99 2.27 -3.65
CA GLY A 248 31.57 1.33 -4.68
C GLY A 248 32.09 1.81 -6.03
N VAL A 249 33.41 1.69 -6.26
CA VAL A 249 34.01 1.93 -7.58
C VAL A 249 33.68 0.74 -8.48
N LEU A 250 32.45 0.66 -8.99
CA LEU A 250 32.13 -0.07 -10.21
C LEU A 250 30.76 0.32 -10.81
N GLU A 251 30.46 1.61 -10.95
CA GLU A 251 29.32 2.03 -11.77
C GLU A 251 29.46 3.48 -12.30
N GLU A 252 30.57 3.78 -12.99
CA GLU A 252 30.77 5.14 -13.55
C GLU A 252 31.35 5.17 -14.98
N ILE A 253 31.12 4.11 -15.78
CA ILE A 253 31.54 4.10 -17.20
C ILE A 253 30.37 3.85 -18.18
N LEU A 254 29.13 3.71 -17.70
CA LEU A 254 27.93 3.55 -18.56
C LEU A 254 26.89 4.67 -18.44
N GLY A 255 27.14 5.69 -17.61
CA GLY A 255 26.15 6.73 -17.24
C GLY A 255 25.88 7.84 -18.27
N ASN A 256 26.63 7.94 -19.36
CA ASN A 256 26.49 9.08 -20.29
C ASN A 256 25.62 8.81 -21.53
N HIS A 257 25.16 7.56 -21.75
CA HIS A 257 24.28 7.25 -22.88
C HIS A 257 22.81 6.99 -22.48
N SER A 258 22.50 6.68 -21.21
CA SER A 258 21.13 6.38 -20.76
C SER A 258 20.33 7.58 -20.26
N VAL A 259 20.98 8.69 -19.89
CA VAL A 259 20.30 9.89 -19.35
C VAL A 259 19.49 10.62 -20.44
N ALA A 260 19.97 10.58 -21.69
CA ALA A 260 19.31 11.22 -22.83
C ALA A 260 18.03 10.47 -23.28
N GLU A 261 18.04 9.13 -23.28
CA GLU A 261 16.83 8.34 -23.55
C GLU A 261 15.82 8.42 -22.40
N ALA A 262 16.29 8.54 -21.15
CA ALA A 262 15.43 8.67 -19.98
C ALA A 262 14.66 9.99 -19.99
N SER A 263 15.32 11.17 -20.05
CA SER A 263 14.65 12.49 -20.09
C SER A 263 13.49 12.55 -21.11
N CYS A 264 13.64 11.83 -22.22
CA CYS A 264 12.65 11.76 -23.29
C CYS A 264 11.31 11.13 -22.85
N GLU A 265 11.27 10.17 -21.92
CA GLU A 265 10.01 9.53 -21.50
C GLU A 265 9.08 10.49 -20.73
N VAL A 266 9.64 11.27 -19.79
CA VAL A 266 8.87 12.26 -19.02
C VAL A 266 8.41 13.40 -19.92
N GLU A 267 9.28 13.90 -20.79
CA GLU A 267 8.93 14.93 -21.78
C GLU A 267 7.84 14.43 -22.73
N ALA A 268 7.91 13.18 -23.21
CA ALA A 268 6.88 12.58 -24.06
C ALA A 268 5.54 12.44 -23.33
N LEU A 269 5.54 12.12 -22.03
CA LEU A 269 4.32 12.09 -21.22
C LEU A 269 3.71 13.50 -21.08
N MET A 270 4.53 14.51 -20.80
CA MET A 270 4.08 15.90 -20.70
C MET A 270 3.50 16.40 -22.03
N GLU A 271 4.15 16.08 -23.15
CA GLU A 271 3.67 16.43 -24.49
C GLU A 271 2.33 15.75 -24.80
N LYS A 272 2.18 14.47 -24.44
CA LYS A 272 0.88 13.77 -24.56
C LYS A 272 -0.21 14.40 -23.71
N MET A 273 0.10 14.79 -22.47
CA MET A 273 -0.87 15.48 -21.61
C MET A 273 -1.33 16.80 -22.23
N LYS A 274 -0.39 17.56 -22.81
CA LYS A 274 -0.70 18.80 -23.51
C LYS A 274 -1.59 18.56 -24.73
N GLN A 275 -1.26 17.56 -25.56
CA GLN A 275 -2.06 17.19 -26.74
C GLN A 275 -3.49 16.76 -26.37
N LEU A 276 -3.64 15.93 -25.33
CA LEU A 276 -4.95 15.51 -24.85
C LEU A 276 -5.78 16.69 -24.33
N GLN A 277 -5.15 17.66 -23.68
CA GLN A 277 -5.82 18.87 -23.22
C GLN A 277 -6.31 19.72 -24.40
N GLU A 278 -5.50 19.87 -25.45
CA GLU A 278 -5.86 20.61 -26.67
C GLU A 278 -6.97 19.89 -27.46
N CYS A 279 -6.90 18.56 -27.63
CA CYS A 279 -7.92 17.79 -28.35
C CYS A 279 -9.29 17.81 -27.66
N ARG A 280 -9.32 17.85 -26.32
CA ARG A 280 -10.57 17.89 -25.55
C ARG A 280 -11.38 19.16 -25.83
N ASP A 281 -10.70 20.24 -26.18
CA ASP A 281 -11.36 21.52 -26.52
C ASP A 281 -11.90 21.53 -27.97
N GLU A 282 -11.50 20.58 -28.81
CA GLU A 282 -11.85 20.53 -30.25
C GLU A 282 -12.89 19.44 -30.61
N GLU A 283 -12.80 18.22 -30.06
CA GLU A 283 -13.69 17.10 -30.40
C GLU A 283 -14.08 16.27 -29.16
N GLU A 284 -15.37 16.28 -28.78
CA GLU A 284 -15.91 15.39 -27.74
C GLU A 284 -16.41 14.07 -28.34
N ALA A 285 -15.89 12.94 -27.83
CA ALA A 285 -16.37 11.61 -28.18
C ALA A 285 -17.85 11.43 -27.78
N SER A 286 -18.60 10.65 -28.56
CA SER A 286 -19.99 10.33 -28.21
C SER A 286 -20.09 9.48 -26.94
N GLN A 287 -21.20 9.57 -26.22
CA GLN A 287 -21.45 8.77 -25.01
C GLN A 287 -21.39 7.26 -25.27
N GLU A 288 -21.84 6.80 -26.45
CA GLU A 288 -21.75 5.39 -26.85
C GLU A 288 -20.29 4.97 -27.05
N GLU A 289 -19.49 5.81 -27.71
CA GLU A 289 -18.07 5.56 -27.89
C GLU A 289 -17.33 5.53 -26.55
N MET A 290 -17.59 6.47 -25.64
CA MET A 290 -17.00 6.48 -24.30
C MET A 290 -17.33 5.20 -23.52
N ALA A 291 -18.57 4.71 -23.62
CA ALA A 291 -18.97 3.44 -23.03
C ALA A 291 -18.19 2.25 -23.63
N THR A 292 -17.96 2.22 -24.96
CA THR A 292 -17.15 1.15 -25.58
C THR A 292 -15.68 1.21 -25.16
N ARG A 293 -15.11 2.42 -25.04
CA ARG A 293 -13.74 2.63 -24.56
C ARG A 293 -13.58 2.16 -23.12
N PHE A 294 -14.58 2.40 -22.26
CA PHE A 294 -14.63 1.85 -20.91
C PHE A 294 -14.63 0.32 -20.90
N GLU A 295 -15.53 -0.33 -21.66
CA GLU A 295 -15.59 -1.80 -21.69
C GLU A 295 -14.28 -2.42 -22.20
N ARG A 296 -13.63 -1.77 -23.16
CA ARG A 296 -12.30 -2.17 -23.65
C ARG A 296 -11.24 -2.05 -22.55
N GLU A 297 -11.10 -0.88 -21.92
CA GLU A 297 -10.11 -0.67 -20.85
C GLU A 297 -10.38 -1.59 -19.65
N LYS A 298 -11.66 -1.77 -19.28
CA LYS A 298 -12.07 -2.72 -18.24
C LYS A 298 -11.57 -4.10 -18.59
N THR A 299 -11.79 -4.58 -19.82
CA THR A 299 -11.34 -5.91 -20.30
C THR A 299 -9.80 -6.02 -20.37
N GLU A 300 -9.12 -5.00 -20.88
CA GLU A 300 -7.65 -4.95 -20.97
C GLU A 300 -7.01 -5.01 -19.59
N SER A 301 -7.55 -4.27 -18.62
CA SER A 301 -7.10 -4.30 -17.23
C SER A 301 -7.14 -5.72 -16.64
N MET A 302 -8.09 -6.56 -17.06
CA MET A 302 -8.21 -7.97 -16.64
C MET A 302 -7.11 -8.85 -17.22
N LEU A 303 -6.56 -8.49 -18.39
CA LEU A 303 -5.53 -9.26 -19.10
C LEU A 303 -4.11 -8.88 -18.67
N VAL A 304 -3.95 -7.82 -17.87
CA VAL A 304 -2.66 -7.42 -17.31
C VAL A 304 -2.20 -8.48 -16.31
N VAL A 305 -1.33 -9.41 -16.75
CA VAL A 305 -0.75 -10.46 -15.90
C VAL A 305 0.49 -9.96 -15.19
N SER A 306 0.54 -10.11 -13.87
CA SER A 306 1.76 -9.98 -13.09
C SER A 306 2.56 -11.28 -13.21
N THR A 307 3.79 -11.21 -13.74
CA THR A 307 4.67 -12.38 -13.99
C THR A 307 5.23 -13.02 -12.70
N ALA A 308 4.49 -12.96 -11.59
CA ALA A 308 4.92 -13.39 -10.26
C ALA A 308 4.29 -14.74 -9.84
N GLU A 309 3.84 -15.56 -10.79
CA GLU A 309 3.16 -16.84 -10.49
C GLU A 309 4.09 -18.01 -10.11
N GLU A 310 5.40 -17.79 -9.93
CA GLU A 310 6.35 -18.87 -9.58
C GLU A 310 7.26 -18.49 -8.41
N ASP A 311 6.72 -18.51 -7.18
CA ASP A 311 7.51 -18.90 -6.00
C ASP A 311 6.56 -19.13 -4.80
N GLU A 312 6.10 -20.37 -4.62
CA GLU A 312 5.52 -20.80 -3.36
C GLU A 312 6.63 -20.86 -2.30
N THR A 313 6.94 -19.73 -1.68
CA THR A 313 7.82 -19.70 -0.51
C THR A 313 7.04 -20.09 0.74
N MET A 314 7.22 -21.35 1.14
CA MET A 314 6.83 -21.88 2.44
C MET A 314 7.56 -21.14 3.57
N THR A 315 6.88 -20.24 4.30
CA THR A 315 7.40 -19.72 5.58
C THR A 315 6.33 -19.45 6.64
N THR A 316 6.61 -19.96 7.84
CA THR A 316 6.15 -19.64 9.21
C THR A 316 4.64 -19.63 9.56
N ARG A 317 4.33 -20.02 10.81
CA ARG A 317 3.01 -19.94 11.46
C ARG A 317 2.63 -18.47 11.68
N ASP A 318 2.29 -17.77 10.60
CA ASP A 318 1.87 -16.38 10.66
C ASP A 318 0.43 -16.32 11.19
N VAL A 319 0.19 -15.39 12.14
CA VAL A 319 -1.10 -15.18 12.79
C VAL A 319 -2.18 -14.89 11.75
N SER A 320 -1.80 -14.24 10.64
CA SER A 320 -2.64 -13.96 9.46
C SER A 320 -3.37 -15.21 8.92
N ARG A 321 -2.69 -16.37 8.86
CA ARG A 321 -3.24 -17.63 8.31
C ARG A 321 -4.46 -18.16 9.06
N HIS A 322 -4.64 -17.77 10.32
CA HIS A 322 -5.79 -18.19 11.14
C HIS A 322 -7.09 -17.43 10.80
N PHE A 323 -6.99 -16.31 10.06
CA PHE A 323 -8.12 -15.46 9.70
C PHE A 323 -8.41 -15.47 8.20
N GLU A 324 -7.62 -16.23 7.44
CA GLU A 324 -7.67 -16.27 6.00
C GLU A 324 -8.55 -17.41 5.49
N ASP A 325 -9.23 -17.14 4.37
CA ASP A 325 -9.63 -18.17 3.42
C ASP A 325 -8.71 -18.00 2.21
N PRO A 326 -7.59 -18.75 2.13
CA PRO A 326 -6.61 -18.61 1.05
C PRO A 326 -7.18 -18.94 -0.34
N SER A 327 -8.33 -19.64 -0.40
CA SER A 327 -8.99 -20.00 -1.66
C SER A 327 -9.76 -18.82 -2.28
N TYR A 328 -9.95 -17.75 -1.51
CA TYR A 328 -10.69 -16.56 -1.90
C TYR A 328 -9.74 -15.36 -2.00
N GLY A 329 -9.46 -14.94 -3.22
CA GLY A 329 -8.71 -13.71 -3.49
C GLY A 329 -9.31 -12.98 -4.68
N TYR A 330 -8.71 -11.86 -5.04
CA TYR A 330 -9.01 -11.20 -6.30
C TYR A 330 -8.79 -12.20 -7.44
N LYS A 331 -9.86 -12.49 -8.18
CA LYS A 331 -9.79 -13.32 -9.37
C LYS A 331 -9.92 -12.41 -10.56
N ASP A 332 -8.86 -12.36 -11.37
CA ASP A 332 -8.97 -11.85 -12.72
C ASP A 332 -10.10 -12.58 -13.43
N PHE A 333 -10.97 -11.82 -14.08
CA PHE A 333 -12.25 -12.23 -14.64
C PHE A 333 -12.15 -13.29 -15.76
N SER A 334 -10.94 -13.73 -16.10
CA SER A 334 -10.61 -14.43 -17.34
C SER A 334 -10.74 -15.94 -17.32
N ARG A 335 -11.09 -16.62 -16.21
CA ARG A 335 -11.15 -18.10 -16.27
C ARG A 335 -12.52 -18.69 -16.64
N ARG A 336 -13.64 -17.95 -16.52
CA ARG A 336 -14.99 -18.50 -16.80
C ARG A 336 -16.05 -17.51 -17.37
N GLY A 337 -15.66 -16.38 -17.93
CA GLY A 337 -16.63 -15.48 -18.58
C GLY A 337 -17.64 -14.81 -17.63
N GLU A 338 -17.26 -14.57 -16.36
CA GLU A 338 -18.08 -13.78 -15.45
C GLU A 338 -18.00 -12.30 -15.83
N HIS A 339 -19.13 -11.74 -16.29
CA HIS A 339 -19.25 -10.33 -16.64
C HIS A 339 -19.33 -9.46 -15.37
N VAL A 340 -18.38 -8.54 -15.21
CA VAL A 340 -18.47 -7.49 -14.16
C VAL A 340 -19.54 -6.50 -14.58
N PRO A 341 -20.62 -6.34 -13.80
CA PRO A 341 -21.63 -5.36 -14.08
C PRO A 341 -21.01 -3.97 -14.07
N THR A 342 -21.27 -3.20 -15.12
CA THR A 342 -20.85 -1.80 -15.18
C THR A 342 -21.69 -0.99 -14.21
N PHE A 343 -21.03 -0.36 -13.25
CA PHE A 343 -21.62 0.53 -12.27
C PHE A 343 -21.35 1.97 -12.71
N ARG A 344 -22.40 2.70 -13.11
CA ARG A 344 -22.25 4.12 -13.46
C ARG A 344 -22.11 4.94 -12.19
N ALA A 345 -21.07 5.75 -12.10
CA ALA A 345 -20.80 6.61 -10.94
C ALA A 345 -21.97 7.58 -10.68
N GLN A 346 -22.68 8.00 -11.73
CA GLN A 346 -23.85 8.87 -11.67
C GLN A 346 -25.06 8.21 -10.98
N ASP A 347 -25.15 6.87 -11.00
CA ASP A 347 -26.25 6.15 -10.35
C ASP A 347 -26.08 6.13 -8.82
N TYR A 348 -24.83 6.20 -8.33
CA TYR A 348 -24.52 6.25 -6.89
C TYR A 348 -23.10 6.81 -6.67
N SER A 349 -22.95 8.12 -6.59
CA SER A 349 -21.67 8.80 -6.34
C SER A 349 -21.37 8.98 -4.84
N TRP A 350 -20.11 9.25 -4.50
CA TRP A 350 -19.74 9.64 -3.13
C TRP A 350 -20.40 10.97 -2.75
N GLU A 351 -20.32 11.96 -3.63
CA GLU A 351 -20.78 13.34 -3.40
C GLU A 351 -22.29 13.41 -3.19
N ASP A 352 -23.08 12.71 -4.03
CA ASP A 352 -24.54 12.83 -3.98
C ASP A 352 -25.18 11.85 -2.99
N HIS A 353 -24.55 10.69 -2.74
CA HIS A 353 -25.17 9.59 -1.98
C HIS A 353 -24.31 9.11 -0.82
N GLY A 354 -23.08 8.68 -1.11
CA GLY A 354 -22.21 8.01 -0.14
C GLY A 354 -21.93 8.84 1.11
N TYR A 355 -21.52 10.09 0.92
CA TYR A 355 -21.23 11.05 1.99
C TYR A 355 -22.43 11.24 2.92
N SER A 356 -23.61 11.53 2.34
CA SER A 356 -24.84 11.79 3.09
C SER A 356 -25.28 10.57 3.89
N LEU A 357 -25.17 9.36 3.32
CA LEU A 357 -25.49 8.13 4.04
C LEU A 357 -24.56 7.91 5.23
N VAL A 358 -23.25 8.03 5.04
CA VAL A 358 -22.26 7.85 6.12
C VAL A 358 -22.50 8.89 7.21
N ASN A 359 -22.64 10.17 6.86
CA ASN A 359 -22.81 11.24 7.84
C ASN A 359 -24.12 11.10 8.64
N ARG A 360 -25.16 10.53 8.04
CA ARG A 360 -26.43 10.24 8.72
C ARG A 360 -26.33 9.07 9.71
N LEU A 361 -25.55 8.04 9.40
CA LEU A 361 -25.48 6.79 10.18
C LEU A 361 -24.30 6.76 11.17
N TYR A 362 -23.21 7.45 10.87
CA TYR A 362 -22.06 7.66 11.74
C TYR A 362 -21.51 9.08 11.50
N PRO A 363 -22.02 10.07 12.24
CA PRO A 363 -21.62 11.48 12.12
C PRO A 363 -20.10 11.66 12.27
N ASP A 364 -19.57 12.75 11.71
CA ASP A 364 -18.15 13.13 11.66
C ASP A 364 -17.25 12.24 10.78
N VAL A 365 -17.47 10.92 10.72
CA VAL A 365 -16.70 10.04 9.82
C VAL A 365 -16.92 10.39 8.36
N GLY A 366 -18.15 10.77 7.99
CA GLY A 366 -18.46 11.22 6.64
C GLY A 366 -17.57 12.41 6.22
N GLN A 367 -17.42 13.40 7.10
CA GLN A 367 -16.57 14.56 6.86
C GLN A 367 -15.08 14.19 6.82
N LEU A 368 -14.60 13.37 7.74
CA LEU A 368 -13.19 12.94 7.75
C LEU A 368 -12.81 12.17 6.48
N LEU A 369 -13.68 11.27 6.01
CA LEU A 369 -13.47 10.54 4.77
C LEU A 369 -13.52 11.46 3.54
N ASP A 370 -14.47 12.38 3.49
CA ASP A 370 -14.59 13.34 2.39
C ASP A 370 -13.34 14.21 2.28
N GLU A 371 -12.90 14.80 3.39
CA GLU A 371 -11.66 15.59 3.45
C GLU A 371 -10.44 14.75 3.03
N LYS A 372 -10.36 13.48 3.43
CA LYS A 372 -9.27 12.57 3.03
C LYS A 372 -9.27 12.27 1.53
N PHE A 373 -10.43 11.96 0.95
CA PHE A 373 -10.57 11.74 -0.50
C PHE A 373 -10.22 12.99 -1.29
N GLN A 374 -10.74 14.15 -0.89
CA GLN A 374 -10.47 15.42 -1.56
C GLN A 374 -9.00 15.83 -1.47
N ILE A 375 -8.36 15.66 -0.31
CA ILE A 375 -6.93 15.95 -0.16
C ILE A 375 -6.12 15.04 -1.08
N ALA A 376 -6.35 13.72 -1.06
CA ALA A 376 -5.58 12.80 -1.89
C ALA A 376 -5.79 13.04 -3.39
N TYR A 377 -7.04 13.24 -3.81
CA TYR A 377 -7.37 13.48 -5.21
C TYR A 377 -6.75 14.78 -5.72
N ASN A 378 -6.81 15.87 -4.95
CA ASN A 378 -6.35 17.20 -5.36
C ASN A 378 -4.89 17.49 -5.02
N LEU A 379 -4.20 16.64 -4.26
CA LEU A 379 -2.81 16.87 -3.87
C LEU A 379 -1.95 17.03 -5.13
N THR A 380 -1.24 18.15 -5.21
CA THR A 380 -0.30 18.45 -6.29
C THR A 380 0.76 19.40 -5.76
N TYR A 381 1.99 19.20 -6.23
CA TYR A 381 3.10 20.14 -6.06
C TYR A 381 3.39 20.90 -7.34
N ASN A 382 2.56 20.68 -8.38
CA ASN A 382 2.76 21.15 -9.75
C ASN A 382 4.16 20.79 -10.27
N THR A 383 4.61 19.57 -9.95
CA THR A 383 5.88 19.01 -10.38
C THR A 383 5.67 17.66 -11.06
N MET A 384 6.56 17.35 -11.99
CA MET A 384 6.66 16.03 -12.59
C MET A 384 8.14 15.68 -12.77
N ALA A 385 8.64 14.73 -11.98
CA ALA A 385 10.05 14.39 -11.88
C ALA A 385 10.94 15.61 -11.56
N MET A 386 11.67 16.11 -12.55
CA MET A 386 12.53 17.30 -12.44
C MET A 386 11.85 18.59 -12.92
N HIS A 387 10.69 18.50 -13.55
CA HIS A 387 9.96 19.64 -14.10
C HIS A 387 9.06 20.27 -13.03
N LYS A 388 8.97 21.60 -13.07
CA LYS A 388 8.13 22.43 -12.21
C LYS A 388 7.05 23.11 -13.05
N ASP A 389 6.03 23.62 -12.38
CA ASP A 389 4.89 24.34 -12.97
C ASP A 389 4.12 23.47 -13.99
N VAL A 390 3.98 22.18 -13.69
CA VAL A 390 3.26 21.20 -14.51
C VAL A 390 1.92 20.88 -13.86
N ASP A 391 0.80 21.08 -14.57
CA ASP A 391 -0.49 20.58 -14.11
C ASP A 391 -0.56 19.06 -14.30
N THR A 392 -0.67 18.35 -13.17
CA THR A 392 -0.74 16.89 -13.12
C THR A 392 -2.16 16.35 -12.99
N SER A 393 -3.18 17.21 -13.04
CA SER A 393 -4.60 16.87 -12.85
C SER A 393 -5.05 15.71 -13.74
N MET A 394 -4.72 15.76 -15.03
CA MET A 394 -5.06 14.69 -15.99
C MET A 394 -4.45 13.35 -15.61
N LEU A 395 -3.17 13.34 -15.22
CA LEU A 395 -2.46 12.11 -14.85
C LEU A 395 -3.03 11.51 -13.55
N ARG A 396 -3.27 12.35 -12.54
CA ARG A 396 -3.90 11.92 -11.28
C ARG A 396 -5.30 11.38 -11.50
N ARG A 397 -6.11 12.05 -12.32
CA ARG A 397 -7.44 11.60 -12.72
C ARG A 397 -7.41 10.27 -13.48
N ALA A 398 -6.45 10.08 -14.38
CA ALA A 398 -6.28 8.81 -15.10
C ALA A 398 -5.93 7.65 -14.16
N ILE A 399 -5.06 7.87 -13.16
CA ILE A 399 -4.75 6.86 -12.14
C ILE A 399 -6.01 6.50 -11.35
N TRP A 400 -6.73 7.50 -10.84
CA TRP A 400 -7.97 7.30 -10.06
C TRP A 400 -9.02 6.52 -10.87
N ASN A 401 -9.28 6.96 -12.10
CA ASN A 401 -10.30 6.37 -12.96
C ASN A 401 -9.90 5.00 -13.48
N TYR A 402 -8.61 4.70 -13.65
CA TYR A 402 -8.14 3.35 -13.96
C TYR A 402 -8.43 2.37 -12.81
N ILE A 403 -8.24 2.80 -11.56
CA ILE A 403 -8.57 1.97 -10.39
C ILE A 403 -10.06 1.69 -10.32
N HIS A 404 -10.87 2.74 -10.43
CA HIS A 404 -12.32 2.62 -10.47
C HIS A 404 -12.80 1.74 -11.65
N CYS A 405 -12.14 1.84 -12.81
CA CYS A 405 -12.39 0.96 -13.97
C CYS A 405 -12.15 -0.52 -13.64
N MET A 406 -11.05 -0.85 -12.94
CA MET A 406 -10.78 -2.22 -12.49
C MET A 406 -11.88 -2.77 -11.58
N PHE A 407 -12.52 -1.90 -10.79
CA PHE A 407 -13.67 -2.24 -9.96
C PHE A 407 -15.03 -2.14 -10.68
N GLY A 408 -15.06 -1.88 -11.99
CA GLY A 408 -16.27 -1.79 -12.80
C GLY A 408 -17.04 -0.46 -12.67
N ILE A 409 -16.43 0.58 -12.10
CA ILE A 409 -17.04 1.90 -11.93
C ILE A 409 -16.73 2.79 -13.14
N ARG A 410 -17.77 3.25 -13.83
CA ARG A 410 -17.68 4.10 -15.02
C ARG A 410 -18.10 5.55 -14.73
N TYR A 411 -17.28 6.49 -15.17
CA TYR A 411 -17.61 7.91 -15.23
C TYR A 411 -18.01 8.29 -16.66
N ASP A 412 -19.27 8.68 -16.86
CA ASP A 412 -19.80 9.00 -18.19
C ASP A 412 -19.18 10.26 -18.85
N ASP A 413 -18.50 11.10 -18.07
CA ASP A 413 -17.82 12.33 -18.52
C ASP A 413 -16.30 12.14 -18.73
N TYR A 414 -15.81 10.90 -18.61
CA TYR A 414 -14.39 10.58 -18.73
C TYR A 414 -14.08 9.73 -19.98
N ASP A 415 -13.11 10.18 -20.77
CA ASP A 415 -12.61 9.40 -21.89
C ASP A 415 -11.57 8.37 -21.43
N TYR A 416 -12.01 7.12 -21.30
CA TYR A 416 -11.14 5.99 -20.93
C TYR A 416 -10.01 5.71 -21.94
N GLY A 417 -10.05 6.31 -23.14
CA GLY A 417 -8.93 6.32 -24.08
C GLY A 417 -7.69 7.05 -23.55
N GLU A 418 -7.87 8.03 -22.65
CA GLU A 418 -6.76 8.78 -22.01
C GLU A 418 -5.85 7.85 -21.18
N ILE A 419 -6.41 6.82 -20.54
CA ILE A 419 -5.68 5.92 -19.64
C ILE A 419 -4.54 5.21 -20.38
N ASN A 420 -4.81 4.65 -21.57
CA ASN A 420 -3.81 3.96 -22.38
C ASN A 420 -2.72 4.90 -22.92
N GLN A 421 -2.99 6.20 -23.00
CA GLN A 421 -2.02 7.19 -23.47
C GLN A 421 -1.09 7.67 -22.35
N LEU A 422 -1.63 7.77 -21.13
CA LEU A 422 -0.95 8.31 -19.94
C LEU A 422 -0.28 7.24 -19.07
N LEU A 423 -0.86 6.04 -18.96
CA LEU A 423 -0.37 4.98 -18.08
C LEU A 423 0.28 3.87 -18.91
N ASP A 424 1.62 3.78 -18.84
CA ASP A 424 2.35 2.71 -19.51
C ASP A 424 2.03 1.33 -18.88
N ARG A 425 2.41 0.26 -19.60
CA ARG A 425 2.14 -1.11 -19.18
C ARG A 425 2.76 -1.46 -17.82
N SER A 426 4.00 -1.03 -17.56
CA SER A 426 4.69 -1.34 -16.30
C SER A 426 3.96 -0.69 -15.12
N PHE A 427 3.45 0.52 -15.33
CA PHE A 427 2.70 1.25 -14.34
C PHE A 427 1.31 0.62 -14.12
N LYS A 428 0.60 0.25 -15.18
CA LYS A 428 -0.68 -0.49 -15.08
C LYS A 428 -0.53 -1.81 -14.31
N VAL A 429 0.56 -2.56 -14.55
CA VAL A 429 0.89 -3.81 -13.81
C VAL A 429 1.13 -3.52 -12.33
N TYR A 430 1.89 -2.46 -12.01
CA TYR A 430 2.13 -2.05 -10.63
C TYR A 430 0.83 -1.66 -9.93
N ILE A 431 0.04 -0.75 -10.50
CA ILE A 431 -1.25 -0.29 -9.97
C ILE A 431 -2.17 -1.48 -9.67
N LYS A 432 -2.37 -2.35 -10.66
CA LYS A 432 -3.23 -3.53 -10.53
C LYS A 432 -2.76 -4.45 -9.40
N THR A 433 -1.46 -4.68 -9.30
CA THR A 433 -0.90 -5.54 -8.25
C THR A 433 -1.11 -4.94 -6.87
N VAL A 434 -0.77 -3.66 -6.67
CA VAL A 434 -0.94 -2.98 -5.38
C VAL A 434 -2.41 -2.93 -4.95
N VAL A 435 -3.32 -2.70 -5.87
CA VAL A 435 -4.75 -2.55 -5.56
C VAL A 435 -5.46 -3.90 -5.38
N CYS A 436 -5.14 -4.91 -6.19
CA CYS A 436 -5.92 -6.16 -6.24
C CYS A 436 -5.27 -7.33 -5.48
N GLY A 437 -3.95 -7.35 -5.39
CA GLY A 437 -3.18 -8.40 -4.71
C GLY A 437 -1.89 -7.85 -4.15
N PRO A 438 -1.96 -6.89 -3.19
CA PRO A 438 -0.80 -6.15 -2.71
C PRO A 438 0.31 -7.05 -2.17
N GLU A 439 0.00 -8.21 -1.64
CA GLU A 439 0.97 -9.21 -1.16
C GLU A 439 1.97 -9.67 -2.23
N LYS A 440 1.62 -9.51 -3.52
CA LYS A 440 2.47 -9.84 -4.67
C LYS A 440 3.37 -8.69 -5.11
N THR A 441 3.30 -7.54 -4.45
CA THR A 441 4.11 -6.37 -4.80
C THR A 441 5.58 -6.61 -4.50
N THR A 442 6.44 -6.35 -5.49
CA THR A 442 7.89 -6.54 -5.36
C THR A 442 8.64 -5.24 -5.59
N LYS A 443 9.87 -5.16 -5.04
CA LYS A 443 10.78 -4.03 -5.29
C LYS A 443 11.04 -3.85 -6.79
N ARG A 444 11.17 -4.95 -7.54
CA ARG A 444 11.38 -4.91 -8.99
C ARG A 444 10.25 -4.18 -9.71
N MET A 445 9.00 -4.45 -9.32
CA MET A 445 7.86 -3.73 -9.88
C MET A 445 7.92 -2.25 -9.53
N TYR A 446 8.19 -1.92 -8.25
CA TYR A 446 8.35 -0.54 -7.79
C TYR A 446 9.44 0.23 -8.56
N ASP A 447 10.59 -0.39 -8.80
CA ASP A 447 11.70 0.22 -9.55
C ASP A 447 11.40 0.33 -11.05
N SER A 448 10.53 -0.53 -11.59
CA SER A 448 10.32 -0.64 -13.04
C SER A 448 9.52 0.50 -13.66
N PHE A 449 8.52 1.02 -12.95
CA PHE A 449 7.68 2.12 -13.41
C PHE A 449 8.30 3.47 -12.99
N TRP A 450 8.08 4.50 -13.82
CA TRP A 450 8.46 5.90 -13.51
C TRP A 450 9.87 6.02 -12.92
N ARG A 451 10.86 5.48 -13.65
CA ARG A 451 12.26 5.35 -13.18
C ARG A 451 12.91 6.68 -12.82
N GLN A 452 12.43 7.77 -13.41
CA GLN A 452 12.97 9.12 -13.28
C GLN A 452 12.21 9.96 -12.25
N PHE A 453 11.06 9.47 -11.79
CA PHE A 453 10.27 10.15 -10.78
C PHE A 453 10.89 9.93 -9.41
N GLN A 454 10.73 10.93 -8.55
CA GLN A 454 11.20 10.88 -7.17
C GLN A 454 10.42 9.83 -6.38
N HIS A 455 11.04 9.30 -5.32
CA HIS A 455 10.36 8.39 -4.41
C HIS A 455 9.13 9.03 -3.74
N SER A 456 9.17 10.35 -3.46
CA SER A 456 8.02 11.12 -2.99
C SER A 456 6.84 11.03 -3.97
N GLU A 457 7.08 11.15 -5.28
CA GLU A 457 6.02 11.01 -6.30
C GLU A 457 5.47 9.58 -6.37
N LYS A 458 6.32 8.56 -6.16
CA LYS A 458 5.86 7.17 -6.04
C LYS A 458 5.03 6.95 -4.77
N VAL A 459 5.36 7.60 -3.66
CA VAL A 459 4.54 7.58 -2.44
C VAL A 459 3.20 8.28 -2.71
N HIS A 460 3.20 9.42 -3.38
CA HIS A 460 1.99 10.15 -3.79
C HIS A 460 1.04 9.26 -4.62
N VAL A 461 1.57 8.51 -5.59
CA VAL A 461 0.79 7.53 -6.35
C VAL A 461 0.17 6.47 -5.44
N ASN A 462 0.89 5.99 -4.43
CA ASN A 462 0.34 5.03 -3.46
C ASN A 462 -0.77 5.62 -2.58
N LEU A 463 -0.77 6.94 -2.34
CA LEU A 463 -1.90 7.63 -1.70
C LEU A 463 -3.13 7.61 -2.60
N LEU A 464 -2.99 7.94 -3.89
CA LEU A 464 -4.09 7.85 -4.86
C LEU A 464 -4.63 6.42 -4.97
N LEU A 465 -3.73 5.43 -5.02
CA LEU A 465 -4.08 4.00 -5.09
C LEU A 465 -4.92 3.55 -3.90
N MET A 466 -4.46 3.90 -2.70
CA MET A 466 -5.14 3.58 -1.45
C MET A 466 -6.53 4.23 -1.40
N GLU A 467 -6.63 5.52 -1.70
CA GLU A 467 -7.86 6.28 -1.55
C GLU A 467 -8.93 5.93 -2.60
N ALA A 468 -8.53 5.78 -3.87
CA ALA A 468 -9.44 5.34 -4.92
C ALA A 468 -9.98 3.92 -4.65
N ARG A 469 -9.12 3.02 -4.17
CA ARG A 469 -9.54 1.67 -3.77
C ARG A 469 -10.56 1.73 -2.62
N MET A 470 -10.26 2.48 -1.56
CA MET A 470 -11.16 2.62 -0.42
C MET A 470 -12.52 3.19 -0.84
N GLN A 471 -12.52 4.23 -1.69
CA GLN A 471 -13.76 4.83 -2.19
C GLN A 471 -14.58 3.82 -3.01
N ALA A 472 -13.96 3.06 -3.92
CA ALA A 472 -14.66 2.05 -4.70
C ALA A 472 -15.32 0.98 -3.82
N GLU A 473 -14.59 0.44 -2.82
CA GLU A 473 -15.13 -0.56 -1.89
C GLU A 473 -16.30 0.00 -1.07
N LEU A 474 -16.17 1.25 -0.57
CA LEU A 474 -17.24 1.93 0.16
C LEU A 474 -18.49 2.14 -0.70
N LEU A 475 -18.35 2.61 -1.93
CA LEU A 475 -19.49 2.89 -2.81
C LEU A 475 -20.37 1.65 -3.02
N TYR A 476 -19.75 0.48 -3.24
CA TYR A 476 -20.51 -0.77 -3.37
C TYR A 476 -21.25 -1.18 -2.10
N ALA A 477 -20.59 -1.09 -0.93
CA ALA A 477 -21.26 -1.40 0.33
C ALA A 477 -22.37 -0.40 0.67
N LEU A 478 -22.12 0.90 0.51
CA LEU A 478 -23.09 1.96 0.80
C LEU A 478 -24.30 1.89 -0.13
N ARG A 479 -24.09 1.57 -1.41
CA ARG A 479 -25.18 1.32 -2.37
C ARG A 479 -26.04 0.13 -1.92
N ALA A 480 -25.42 -0.96 -1.48
CA ALA A 480 -26.16 -2.12 -0.97
C ALA A 480 -26.93 -1.81 0.32
N ILE A 481 -26.37 -0.98 1.22
CA ILE A 481 -27.05 -0.51 2.43
C ILE A 481 -28.25 0.37 2.05
N THR A 482 -28.09 1.29 1.09
CA THR A 482 -29.19 2.12 0.59
C THR A 482 -30.33 1.26 0.02
N HIS A 483 -30.02 0.26 -0.80
CA HIS A 483 -31.00 -0.70 -1.33
C HIS A 483 -31.67 -1.58 -0.26
N TYR A 484 -31.09 -1.70 0.93
CA TYR A 484 -31.73 -2.37 2.06
C TYR A 484 -32.67 -1.44 2.82
N MET A 485 -32.33 -0.16 2.93
CA MET A 485 -33.11 0.85 3.63
C MET A 485 -34.34 1.34 2.85
N THR A 486 -34.38 1.06 1.55
CA THR A 486 -35.46 1.38 0.62
C THR A 486 -36.23 0.12 0.26
#